data_AF-A0ABD5WBX2-F1
#
_entry.id   AF-A0ABD5WBX2-F1
#
_cell.length_a   1.000
_cell.length_b   1.000
_cell.length_c   1.000
_cell.angle_alpha   90.00
_cell.angle_beta   90.00
_cell.angle_gamma   90.00
#
_symmetry.space_group_name_H-M   'P 1'
#
loop_
_entity.id
_entity.type
_entity.pdbx_description
1 polymer ?
#
loop_
_entity_poly.entity_id
_entity_poly.type
_entity_poly.pdbx_seq_one_letter_code
_entity_poly.pdbx_strand_id
1 'polypeptide(L)' 'GRGRGPGGARAGAGAGASATATAGMPPGDARRTLGVDAGVSQSELKAAYRDRVKETHPDSGGDEEAFKRVNRAYETLKDD' A
#
# COMPACT_ATOMS: atom_id res chain seq x y z
N GLY A 1 13.56 28.50 4.02
CA GLY A 1 13.44 27.03 3.95
C GLY A 1 12.10 26.67 3.35
N ARG A 2 12.10 25.95 2.23
CA ARG A 2 10.91 25.33 1.61
C ARG A 2 10.78 23.92 2.22
N GLY A 3 9.64 23.37 2.61
CA GLY A 3 8.27 23.85 2.67
C GLY A 3 7.50 22.94 3.64
N ARG A 4 6.61 23.55 4.41
CA ARG A 4 5.56 22.86 5.16
C ARG A 4 4.39 22.65 4.20
N GLY A 5 4.02 21.41 3.93
CA GLY A 5 2.76 21.08 3.28
C GLY A 5 1.80 20.47 4.31
N PRO A 6 0.73 21.18 4.72
CA PRO A 6 -0.42 20.58 5.34
C PRO A 6 -1.54 20.44 4.30
N GLY A 7 -2.05 19.23 4.12
CA GLY A 7 -3.26 18.98 3.34
C GLY A 7 -3.55 17.48 3.42
N GLY A 8 -4.69 17.02 3.91
CA GLY A 8 -5.94 17.68 4.23
C GLY A 8 -7.05 16.69 3.89
N ALA A 9 -8.04 16.60 4.79
CA ALA A 9 -9.38 16.10 4.56
C ALA A 9 -9.60 14.60 4.24
N ARG A 10 -9.98 13.89 5.31
CA ARG A 10 -11.14 12.99 5.45
C ARG A 10 -12.07 12.87 4.21
N ALA A 11 -12.36 11.63 3.82
CA ALA A 11 -13.70 11.04 3.66
C ALA A 11 -13.68 9.96 2.58
N GLY A 12 -14.04 8.73 2.96
CA GLY A 12 -14.15 7.61 2.05
C GLY A 12 -14.77 6.40 2.74
N ALA A 13 -15.95 6.57 3.30
CA ALA A 13 -16.80 5.43 3.64
C ALA A 13 -17.20 4.74 2.33
N GLY A 14 -16.69 3.53 2.13
CA GLY A 14 -17.01 2.68 0.99
C GLY A 14 -16.88 1.22 1.40
N ALA A 15 -17.80 0.76 2.24
CA ALA A 15 -18.02 -0.67 2.43
C ALA A 15 -18.73 -1.21 1.19
N GLY A 16 -18.03 -2.05 0.44
CA GLY A 16 -18.54 -2.74 -0.74
C GLY A 16 -17.63 -3.89 -1.10
N ALA A 17 -17.55 -4.87 -0.19
CA ALA A 17 -16.87 -6.13 -0.44
C ALA A 17 -17.47 -6.84 -1.67
N SER A 18 -16.64 -7.17 -2.66
CA SER A 18 -17.00 -8.16 -3.66
C SER A 18 -15.77 -8.94 -4.13
N ALA A 19 -15.43 -9.94 -3.32
CA ALA A 19 -14.98 -11.27 -3.74
C ALA A 19 -14.20 -11.41 -5.06
N THR A 20 -12.88 -11.30 -4.97
CA THR A 20 -11.98 -12.18 -5.73
C THR A 20 -10.77 -12.54 -4.87
N ALA A 21 -10.94 -13.59 -4.08
CA ALA A 21 -9.85 -14.28 -3.41
C ALA A 21 -9.01 -15.03 -4.45
N THR A 22 -8.15 -14.31 -5.16
CA THR A 22 -7.14 -14.93 -6.02
C THR A 22 -5.77 -14.37 -5.65
N ALA A 23 -4.87 -15.29 -5.33
CA ALA A 23 -3.44 -15.10 -5.02
C ALA A 23 -3.07 -14.62 -3.59
N GLY A 24 -2.99 -15.58 -2.67
CA GLY A 24 -1.89 -15.69 -1.70
C GLY A 24 -1.80 -14.71 -0.52
N MET A 25 -2.44 -13.54 -0.54
CA MET A 25 -2.44 -12.60 0.59
C MET A 25 -3.82 -11.94 0.72
N PRO A 26 -4.49 -11.99 1.89
CA PRO A 26 -5.75 -11.32 2.06
C PRO A 26 -5.55 -9.79 2.02
N PRO A 27 -6.49 -9.02 1.47
CA PRO A 27 -6.34 -7.57 1.33
C PRO A 27 -6.18 -6.86 2.69
N GLY A 28 -6.63 -7.46 3.80
CA GLY A 28 -6.35 -6.97 5.15
C GLY A 28 -4.87 -7.02 5.54
N ASP A 29 -4.16 -8.10 5.21
CA ASP A 29 -2.72 -8.23 5.49
C ASP A 29 -1.87 -7.43 4.50
N ALA A 30 -2.34 -7.32 3.25
CA ALA A 30 -1.72 -6.44 2.25
C ALA A 30 -1.71 -4.97 2.75
N ARG A 31 -2.83 -4.50 3.28
CA ARG A 31 -2.96 -3.15 3.86
C ARG A 31 -1.98 -2.93 5.01
N ARG A 32 -1.88 -3.90 5.92
CA ARG A 32 -0.92 -3.88 7.04
C ARG A 32 0.54 -3.86 6.57
N THR A 33 0.84 -4.61 5.51
CA THR A 33 2.19 -4.68 4.93
C THR A 33 2.62 -3.35 4.33
N LEU A 34 1.71 -2.66 3.64
CA LEU A 34 1.97 -1.31 3.12
C LEU A 34 1.84 -0.21 4.18
N GLY A 35 1.18 -0.49 5.31
CA GLY A 35 0.91 0.48 6.37
C GLY A 35 -0.21 1.46 5.98
N VAL A 36 -1.21 0.99 5.24
CA VAL A 36 -2.33 1.78 4.75
C VAL A 36 -3.66 1.29 5.34
N ASP A 37 -4.65 2.17 5.36
CA ASP A 37 -5.93 1.92 6.02
C ASP A 37 -6.92 1.05 5.21
N ALA A 38 -8.08 0.73 5.79
CA ALA A 38 -9.17 0.12 5.03
C ALA A 38 -9.96 1.20 4.27
N GLY A 39 -9.73 1.35 2.96
CA GLY A 39 -10.42 2.34 2.11
C GLY A 39 -9.53 3.48 1.58
N VAL A 40 -8.21 3.30 1.64
CA VAL A 40 -7.22 4.16 0.97
C VAL A 40 -7.53 4.29 -0.52
N SER A 41 -7.33 5.49 -1.06
CA SER A 41 -7.44 5.74 -2.50
C SER A 41 -6.26 5.13 -3.28
N GLN A 42 -6.46 4.77 -4.56
CA GLN A 42 -5.37 4.24 -5.40
C GLN A 42 -4.13 5.17 -5.46
N SER A 43 -4.34 6.48 -5.33
CA SER A 43 -3.28 7.49 -5.24
C SER A 43 -2.44 7.33 -3.97
N GLU A 44 -3.08 7.13 -2.82
CA GLU A 44 -2.44 6.91 -1.53
C GLU A 44 -1.78 5.53 -1.46
N LEU A 45 -2.42 4.49 -2.01
CA LEU A 45 -1.87 3.14 -2.11
C LEU A 45 -0.53 3.16 -2.86
N LYS A 46 -0.50 3.87 -4.00
CA LYS A 46 0.70 4.02 -4.82
C LYS A 46 1.78 4.85 -4.12
N ALA A 47 1.42 5.88 -3.35
CA ALA A 47 2.37 6.65 -2.56
C ALA A 47 3.04 5.78 -1.49
N ALA A 48 2.24 5.06 -0.70
CA ALA A 48 2.73 4.17 0.35
C ALA A 48 3.61 3.03 -0.21
N TYR A 49 3.20 2.43 -1.34
CA TYR A 49 3.99 1.43 -2.05
C TYR A 49 5.37 1.98 -2.44
N ARG A 50 5.43 3.17 -3.05
CA ARG A 50 6.71 3.77 -3.46
C ARG A 50 7.64 4.05 -2.30
N ASP A 51 7.10 4.43 -1.14
CA ASP A 51 7.92 4.70 0.03
C ASP A 51 8.44 3.40 0.64
N ARG A 52 7.59 2.37 0.77
CA ARG A 52 8.02 1.03 1.21
C ARG A 52 9.01 0.37 0.27
N VAL A 53 8.86 0.55 -1.05
CA VAL A 53 9.83 0.06 -2.02
C VAL A 53 11.19 0.69 -1.81
N LYS A 54 11.28 2.00 -1.61
CA LYS A 54 12.58 2.66 -1.37
C LYS A 54 13.26 2.13 -0.10
N GLU A 55 12.48 1.86 0.94
CA GLU A 55 13.00 1.32 2.20
C GLU A 55 13.39 -0.15 2.13
N THR A 56 12.68 -0.95 1.31
CA THR A 56 12.93 -2.39 1.16
C THR A 56 13.81 -2.73 -0.04
N HIS A 57 14.23 -1.75 -0.83
CA HIS A 57 14.94 -1.99 -2.09
C HIS A 57 16.30 -2.66 -1.84
N PRO A 58 16.61 -3.81 -2.48
CA PRO A 58 17.90 -4.48 -2.30
C PRO A 58 19.09 -3.61 -2.73
N ASP A 59 18.95 -2.80 -3.80
CA ASP A 59 20.00 -1.85 -4.19
C ASP A 59 20.33 -0.78 -3.13
N SER A 60 19.42 -0.50 -2.20
CA SER A 60 19.66 0.43 -1.08
C SER A 60 20.11 -0.28 0.20
N GLY A 61 20.43 -1.58 0.12
CA GLY A 61 20.74 -2.43 1.27
C GLY A 61 19.50 -3.02 1.96
N GLY A 62 18.34 -2.95 1.32
CA GLY A 62 17.10 -3.58 1.78
C GLY A 62 17.05 -5.08 1.49
N ASP A 63 15.89 -5.66 1.73
CA ASP A 63 15.68 -7.11 1.68
C ASP A 63 14.72 -7.48 0.54
N GLU A 64 15.17 -8.40 -0.34
CA GLU A 64 14.39 -8.82 -1.50
C GLU A 64 13.06 -9.49 -1.10
N GLU A 65 13.03 -10.23 0.01
CA GLU A 65 11.79 -10.86 0.51
C GLU A 65 10.81 -9.81 1.00
N ALA A 66 11.29 -8.77 1.68
CA ALA A 66 10.49 -7.62 2.08
C ALA A 66 9.94 -6.86 0.86
N PHE A 67 10.77 -6.63 -0.17
CA PHE A 67 10.33 -6.02 -1.42
C PHE A 67 9.23 -6.86 -2.10
N LYS A 68 9.41 -8.18 -2.20
CA LYS A 68 8.39 -9.10 -2.75
C LYS A 68 7.09 -9.06 -1.95
N ARG A 69 7.13 -8.95 -0.61
CA ARG A 69 5.92 -8.80 0.23
C ARG A 69 5.19 -7.48 -0.06
N VAL A 70 5.91 -6.37 -0.13
CA VAL A 70 5.36 -5.04 -0.45
C VAL A 70 4.72 -5.05 -1.85
N ASN A 71 5.37 -5.67 -2.83
CA ASN A 71 4.87 -5.74 -4.19
C ASN A 71 3.61 -6.62 -4.30
N ARG A 72 3.60 -7.80 -3.64
CA ARG A 72 2.39 -8.64 -3.56
C ARG A 72 1.22 -7.90 -2.90
N ALA A 73 1.47 -7.21 -1.81
CA ALA A 73 0.45 -6.43 -1.12
C ALA A 73 -0.16 -5.33 -2.00
N TYR A 74 0.68 -4.62 -2.77
CA TYR A 74 0.21 -3.61 -3.72
C TYR A 74 -0.63 -4.21 -4.84
N GLU A 75 -0.18 -5.31 -5.44
CA GLU A 75 -0.93 -5.99 -6.51
C GLU A 75 -2.29 -6.52 -6.01
N THR A 76 -2.36 -7.06 -4.79
CA THR A 76 -3.63 -7.48 -4.16
C THR A 76 -4.60 -6.32 -3.97
N LEU A 77 -4.13 -5.12 -3.60
CA LEU A 77 -4.98 -3.96 -3.31
C LEU A 77 -5.28 -3.10 -4.54
N LYS A 78 -4.51 -3.27 -5.62
CA LYS A 78 -4.75 -2.61 -6.90
C LYS A 78 -5.90 -3.25 -7.67
N ASP A 79 -6.18 -4.52 -7.41
CA ASP A 79 -7.25 -5.30 -8.06
C ASP A 79 -8.57 -5.33 -7.23
N ASP A 80 -8.56 -4.81 -6.00
CA ASP A 80 -9.70 -4.66 -5.07
C ASP A 80 -10.41 -3.29 -5.25
#